data_AF-A0AAU4M5D2-F1
#
_entry.id   AF-A0AAU4M5D2-F1
#
_cell.length_a   1.000
_cell.length_b   1.000
_cell.length_c   1.000
_cell.angle_alpha   90.00
_cell.angle_beta   90.00
_cell.angle_gamma   90.00
#
_symmetry.space_group_name_H-M   'P 1'
#
loop_
_entity.id
_entity.type
_entity.pdbx_description
1 polymer ?
#
loop_
_entity_poly.entity_id
_entity_poly.type
_entity_poly.pdbx_seq_one_letter_code
_entity_poly.pdbx_strand_id
1 'polypeptide(L)'
;MRTRLSAVAVTPATLLALTGCGAKADVAACKAAMAKAFDEAIAAGDTADSVKKSESPAACDGVDDETVQRFAAELISDRAGKAAEDVMESAAPDAINAKTALETEPVRAEYLKRHLLHQGVYLERIRGNRVLHEVLFVGADPLHLTLVFNLSRTAASRYATIAENLLDDRTGVRRDAVGWESGRS
;
A
#
# COMPACT_ATOMS: atom_id res chain seq x y z
N MET A 1 -32.31 -1.33 -40.07
CA MET A 1 -33.53 -2.01 -39.57
C MET A 1 -33.41 -2.03 -38.05
N ARG A 2 -34.13 -1.13 -37.33
CA ARG A 2 -35.32 -1.41 -36.48
C ARG A 2 -34.99 -2.46 -35.39
N THR A 3 -35.06 -2.19 -34.07
CA THR A 3 -36.17 -1.56 -33.32
C THR A 3 -35.76 -0.99 -31.94
N ARG A 4 -36.55 0.00 -31.48
CA ARG A 4 -36.55 0.66 -30.15
C ARG A 4 -37.20 -0.24 -29.08
N LEU A 5 -36.95 0.03 -27.80
CA LEU A 5 -37.94 -0.08 -26.71
C LEU A 5 -37.53 0.78 -25.50
N SER A 6 -38.33 1.80 -25.25
CA SER A 6 -38.35 2.62 -24.03
C SER A 6 -39.13 1.89 -22.93
N ALA A 7 -38.72 2.00 -21.68
CA ALA A 7 -39.58 1.74 -20.52
C ALA A 7 -39.44 2.88 -19.51
N VAL A 8 -40.46 3.71 -19.51
CA VAL A 8 -40.79 4.71 -18.48
C VAL A 8 -41.33 3.94 -17.27
N ALA A 9 -40.82 4.21 -16.08
CA ALA A 9 -41.46 3.83 -14.82
C ALA A 9 -41.70 5.08 -13.98
N VAL A 10 -42.98 5.37 -13.80
CA VAL A 10 -43.56 6.52 -13.11
C VAL A 10 -43.91 6.09 -11.68
N THR A 11 -43.26 6.73 -10.70
CA THR A 11 -43.72 7.04 -9.32
C THR A 11 -43.98 5.89 -8.32
N PRO A 12 -43.91 6.16 -7.00
CA PRO A 12 -45.01 6.86 -6.34
C PRO A 12 -44.60 8.22 -5.75
N ALA A 13 -45.53 9.16 -5.88
CA ALA A 13 -45.51 10.43 -5.20
C ALA A 13 -45.69 10.21 -3.69
N THR A 14 -44.65 10.50 -2.90
CA THR A 14 -44.82 10.86 -1.49
C THR A 14 -45.22 12.33 -1.44
N LEU A 15 -46.52 12.57 -1.54
CA LEU A 15 -47.18 13.76 -1.03
C LEU A 15 -46.85 13.91 0.45
N LEU A 16 -46.00 14.86 0.80
CA LEU A 16 -45.90 15.38 2.17
C LEU A 16 -46.19 16.88 2.11
N ALA A 17 -47.19 17.23 2.91
CA ALA A 17 -47.97 18.43 2.86
C ALA A 17 -47.14 19.72 3.01
N LEU A 18 -47.53 20.72 2.21
CA LEU A 18 -47.36 22.13 2.54
C LEU A 18 -47.94 22.39 3.93
N THR A 19 -47.07 22.61 4.92
CA THR A 19 -47.44 23.28 6.16
C THR A 19 -46.43 24.38 6.41
N GLY A 20 -46.91 25.62 6.33
CA GLY A 20 -46.17 26.79 6.79
C GLY A 20 -46.11 26.81 8.32
N CYS A 21 -45.08 27.49 8.84
CA CYS A 21 -44.91 27.99 10.20
C CYS A 21 -44.96 26.96 11.35
N GLY A 22 -43.81 26.75 12.00
CA GLY A 22 -43.76 26.57 13.45
C GLY A 22 -43.21 25.25 14.00
N ALA A 23 -42.56 24.41 13.20
CA ALA A 23 -41.74 23.32 13.75
C ALA A 23 -40.33 23.86 14.04
N LYS A 24 -39.84 23.73 15.27
CA LYS A 24 -38.43 23.97 15.59
C LYS A 24 -37.58 23.16 14.60
N ALA A 25 -36.66 23.83 13.90
CA ALA A 25 -35.76 23.16 12.98
C ALA A 25 -35.06 22.00 13.71
N ASP A 26 -35.12 20.81 13.12
CA ASP A 26 -34.48 19.63 13.70
C ASP A 26 -32.99 19.66 13.36
N VAL A 27 -32.25 20.32 14.25
CA VAL A 27 -30.81 20.52 14.18
C VAL A 27 -30.06 19.19 14.06
N ALA A 28 -30.54 18.12 14.70
CA ALA A 28 -29.91 16.80 14.64
C ALA A 28 -30.16 16.12 13.29
N ALA A 29 -31.38 16.25 12.75
CA ALA A 29 -31.70 15.76 11.42
C ALA A 29 -30.89 16.49 10.33
N CYS A 30 -30.69 17.80 10.45
CA CYS A 30 -29.83 18.57 9.55
C CYS A 30 -28.38 18.06 9.57
N LYS A 31 -27.75 17.94 10.76
CA LYS A 31 -26.36 17.45 10.87
C LYS A 31 -26.19 16.03 10.32
N ALA A 32 -27.16 15.13 10.56
CA ALA A 32 -27.13 13.78 10.03
C ALA A 32 -27.30 13.74 8.49
N ALA A 33 -28.19 14.56 7.95
CA ALA A 33 -28.38 14.67 6.50
C ALA A 33 -27.13 15.22 5.80
N MET A 34 -26.47 16.22 6.41
CA MET A 34 -25.20 16.75 5.91
C MET A 34 -24.08 15.71 5.95
N ALA A 35 -23.95 14.95 7.05
CA ALA A 35 -22.97 13.88 7.16
C ALA A 35 -23.14 12.80 6.07
N LYS A 36 -24.40 12.44 5.79
CA LYS A 36 -24.74 11.45 4.77
C LYS A 36 -24.46 11.96 3.35
N ALA A 37 -24.86 13.20 3.04
CA ALA A 37 -24.58 13.79 1.73
C ALA A 37 -23.07 13.88 1.45
N PHE A 38 -22.28 14.17 2.49
CA PHE A 38 -20.81 14.21 2.38
C PHE A 38 -20.20 12.82 2.14
N ASP A 39 -20.68 11.77 2.81
CA ASP A 39 -20.26 10.39 2.55
C ASP A 39 -20.58 9.95 1.12
N GLU A 40 -21.79 10.26 0.65
CA GLU A 40 -22.23 9.92 -0.70
C GLU A 40 -21.37 10.62 -1.76
N ALA A 41 -21.00 11.89 -1.54
CA ALA A 41 -20.11 12.63 -2.42
C ALA A 41 -18.69 12.04 -2.46
N ILE A 42 -18.14 11.62 -1.30
CA ILE A 42 -16.84 10.93 -1.25
C ILE A 42 -16.91 9.59 -1.99
N ALA A 43 -17.98 8.81 -1.74
CA ALA A 43 -18.16 7.51 -2.38
C ALA A 43 -18.36 7.61 -3.90
N ALA A 44 -18.96 8.70 -4.39
CA ALA A 44 -19.15 8.98 -5.81
C ALA A 44 -17.85 9.42 -6.52
N GLY A 45 -16.80 9.81 -5.78
CA GLY A 45 -15.54 10.30 -6.36
C GLY A 45 -15.69 11.65 -7.07
N ASP A 46 -16.71 12.43 -6.68
CA ASP A 46 -17.07 13.68 -7.34
C ASP A 46 -16.00 14.76 -7.13
N THR A 47 -15.56 15.39 -8.21
CA THR A 47 -14.61 16.52 -8.16
C THR A 47 -15.33 17.82 -7.80
N ALA A 48 -14.59 18.81 -7.31
CA ALA A 48 -15.10 20.11 -6.86
C ALA A 48 -15.99 20.87 -7.89
N ASP A 49 -16.06 20.43 -9.15
CA ASP A 49 -16.93 20.99 -10.20
C ASP A 49 -18.40 20.53 -10.12
N SER A 50 -18.72 19.38 -9.52
CA SER A 50 -20.11 18.94 -9.30
C SER A 50 -20.75 19.52 -8.03
N VAL A 51 -19.93 20.09 -7.14
CA VAL A 51 -20.36 20.74 -5.88
C VAL A 51 -21.19 22.01 -6.11
N LYS A 52 -21.15 22.60 -7.32
CA LYS A 52 -21.99 23.75 -7.70
C LYS A 52 -23.51 23.48 -7.66
N LYS A 53 -23.92 22.23 -7.40
CA LYS A 53 -25.31 21.84 -7.20
C LYS A 53 -25.54 21.07 -5.89
N SER A 54 -24.78 21.36 -4.84
CA SER A 54 -25.14 20.91 -3.49
C SER A 54 -26.23 21.84 -2.94
N GLU A 55 -27.47 21.56 -3.32
CA GLU A 55 -28.63 22.08 -2.59
C GLU A 55 -28.49 21.60 -1.13
N SER A 56 -28.56 22.54 -0.19
CA SER A 56 -28.63 22.22 1.24
C SER A 56 -29.74 21.18 1.46
N PRO A 57 -29.51 20.13 2.27
CA PRO A 57 -30.55 19.13 2.51
C PRO A 57 -31.82 19.82 3.03
N ALA A 58 -33.00 19.39 2.56
CA ALA A 58 -34.29 19.91 3.05
C ALA A 58 -34.44 19.76 4.59
N ALA A 59 -33.70 18.83 5.20
CA ALA A 59 -33.61 18.68 6.65
C ALA A 59 -32.97 19.87 7.38
N CYS A 60 -32.30 20.77 6.66
CA CYS A 60 -31.71 22.01 7.18
C CYS A 60 -32.61 23.23 6.98
N ASP A 61 -33.82 23.06 6.43
CA ASP A 61 -34.79 24.15 6.28
C ASP A 61 -35.17 24.71 7.67
N GLY A 62 -34.89 25.99 7.88
CA GLY A 62 -35.16 26.68 9.15
C GLY A 62 -34.02 26.66 10.17
N VAL A 63 -32.86 26.08 9.83
CA VAL A 63 -31.60 26.25 10.59
C VAL A 63 -30.90 27.51 10.10
N ASP A 64 -30.33 28.32 10.99
CA ASP A 64 -29.57 29.50 10.61
C ASP A 64 -28.25 29.15 9.93
N ASP A 65 -27.83 29.99 8.98
CA ASP A 65 -26.64 29.76 8.15
C ASP A 65 -25.36 29.60 8.98
N GLU A 66 -25.25 30.29 10.12
CA GLU A 66 -24.10 30.19 11.02
C GLU A 66 -24.02 28.81 11.67
N THR A 67 -25.16 28.26 12.09
CA THR A 67 -25.27 26.91 12.64
C THR A 67 -24.97 25.84 11.58
N VAL A 68 -25.44 26.02 10.34
CA VAL A 68 -25.09 25.13 9.21
C VAL A 68 -23.59 25.17 8.92
N GLN A 69 -22.98 26.36 8.88
CA GLN A 69 -21.53 26.50 8.67
C GLN A 69 -20.71 25.84 9.79
N ARG A 70 -21.15 25.98 11.04
CA ARG A 70 -20.50 25.31 12.18
C ARG A 70 -20.55 23.79 12.06
N PHE A 71 -21.69 23.21 11.65
CA PHE A 71 -21.79 21.77 11.43
C PHE A 71 -20.95 21.30 10.25
N ALA A 72 -20.85 22.09 9.18
CA ALA A 72 -19.94 21.77 8.08
C ALA A 72 -18.49 21.70 8.56
N ALA A 73 -18.03 22.69 9.33
CA ALA A 73 -16.68 22.72 9.88
C ALA A 73 -16.39 21.55 10.84
N GLU A 74 -17.35 21.22 11.70
CA GLU A 74 -17.26 20.09 12.63
C GLU A 74 -17.20 18.75 11.87
N LEU A 75 -18.07 18.55 10.87
CA LEU A 75 -18.10 17.35 10.04
C LEU A 75 -16.82 17.13 9.24
N ILE A 76 -16.24 18.21 8.70
CA ILE A 76 -14.95 18.16 7.99
C ILE A 76 -13.84 17.75 8.96
N SER A 77 -13.84 18.30 10.18
CA SER A 77 -12.83 17.98 11.20
C SER A 77 -12.92 16.53 11.67
N ASP A 78 -14.13 16.05 11.99
CA ASP A 78 -14.39 14.68 12.44
C ASP A 78 -14.00 13.66 11.35
N ARG A 79 -14.35 13.94 10.08
CA ARG A 79 -13.98 13.06 8.96
C ARG A 79 -12.52 13.16 8.58
N ALA A 80 -11.86 14.30 8.74
CA ALA A 80 -10.42 14.39 8.55
C ALA A 80 -9.68 13.52 9.59
N GLY A 81 -10.12 13.53 10.85
CA GLY A 81 -9.60 12.65 11.89
C GLY A 81 -9.82 11.17 11.55
N LYS A 82 -11.06 10.80 11.20
CA LYS A 82 -11.39 9.42 10.82
C LYS A 82 -10.66 8.95 9.56
N ALA A 83 -10.53 9.81 8.54
CA ALA A 83 -9.78 9.49 7.33
C ALA A 83 -8.29 9.33 7.61
N ALA A 84 -7.72 10.11 8.55
CA ALA A 84 -6.33 9.92 8.97
C ALA A 84 -6.14 8.58 9.70
N GLU A 85 -7.07 8.19 10.58
CA GLU A 85 -7.09 6.87 11.22
C GLU A 85 -7.25 5.74 10.20
N ASP A 86 -8.23 5.86 9.30
CA ASP A 86 -8.48 4.91 8.23
C ASP A 86 -7.28 4.82 7.28
N VAL A 87 -6.53 5.89 7.01
CA VAL A 87 -5.30 5.85 6.19
C VAL A 87 -4.13 5.22 6.95
N MET A 88 -4.05 5.41 8.27
CA MET A 88 -3.07 4.71 9.10
C MET A 88 -3.36 3.21 9.19
N GLU A 89 -4.63 2.82 9.21
CA GLU A 89 -5.11 1.43 9.24
C GLU A 89 -5.07 0.77 7.84
N SER A 90 -5.47 1.52 6.81
CA SER A 90 -5.58 1.08 5.42
C SER A 90 -4.33 1.37 4.60
N ALA A 91 -3.25 1.84 5.24
CA ALA A 91 -1.94 2.09 4.65
C ALA A 91 -1.72 1.06 3.54
N ALA A 92 -1.81 1.55 2.30
CA ALA A 92 -1.83 0.71 1.12
C ALA A 92 -0.74 -0.36 1.27
N PRO A 93 -1.00 -1.63 0.89
CA PRO A 93 -0.11 -2.77 1.18
C PRO A 93 1.33 -2.62 0.62
N ASP A 94 1.61 -1.51 -0.07
CA ASP A 94 2.79 -1.22 -0.84
C ASP A 94 3.58 0.03 -0.40
N ALA A 95 3.23 0.70 0.71
CA ALA A 95 4.06 1.79 1.24
C ALA A 95 4.83 1.31 2.48
N ILE A 96 6.03 1.84 2.69
CA ILE A 96 6.78 1.69 3.94
C ILE A 96 5.83 2.13 5.07
N ASN A 97 5.25 1.18 5.77
CA ASN A 97 4.28 1.44 6.82
C ASN A 97 5.03 1.65 8.15
N ALA A 98 4.34 2.23 9.13
CA ALA A 98 4.94 2.50 10.44
C ALA A 98 5.62 1.26 11.04
N LYS A 99 5.08 0.06 10.79
CA LYS A 99 5.66 -1.18 11.30
C LYS A 99 7.03 -1.50 10.70
N THR A 100 7.18 -1.31 9.40
CA THR A 100 8.47 -1.47 8.69
C THR A 100 9.43 -0.32 8.95
N ALA A 101 8.92 0.91 9.10
CA ALA A 101 9.74 2.09 9.39
C ALA A 101 10.30 2.09 10.81
N LEU A 102 9.53 1.58 11.77
CA LEU A 102 9.93 1.43 13.18
C LEU A 102 10.67 0.12 13.45
N GLU A 103 11.04 -0.62 12.40
CA GLU A 103 11.75 -1.92 12.48
C GLU A 103 11.02 -2.99 13.32
N THR A 104 9.74 -2.79 13.62
CA THR A 104 8.92 -3.72 14.41
C THR A 104 8.51 -4.96 13.63
N GLU A 105 8.37 -4.82 12.30
CA GLU A 105 8.10 -5.94 11.39
C GLU A 105 9.02 -5.84 10.16
N PRO A 106 9.51 -6.97 9.62
CA PRO A 106 10.33 -6.97 8.41
C PRO A 106 9.51 -6.54 7.18
N VAL A 107 10.20 -6.01 6.16
CA VAL A 107 9.58 -5.70 4.86
C VAL A 107 8.99 -6.99 4.26
N ARG A 108 7.72 -6.91 3.84
CA ARG A 108 7.00 -8.06 3.26
C ARG A 108 7.67 -8.54 1.98
N ALA A 109 7.67 -9.86 1.77
CA ALA A 109 8.26 -10.48 0.58
C ALA A 109 7.59 -10.00 -0.72
N GLU A 110 6.27 -9.84 -0.73
CA GLU A 110 5.49 -9.29 -1.85
C GLU A 110 5.98 -7.91 -2.27
N TYR A 111 6.28 -7.03 -1.30
CA TYR A 111 6.78 -5.69 -1.59
C TYR A 111 8.13 -5.76 -2.32
N LEU A 112 9.08 -6.52 -1.78
CA LEU A 112 10.38 -6.70 -2.41
C LEU A 112 10.25 -7.35 -3.79
N LYS A 113 9.38 -8.35 -3.93
CA LYS A 113 9.13 -9.05 -5.19
C LYS A 113 8.57 -8.09 -6.24
N ARG A 114 7.56 -7.30 -5.91
CA ARG A 114 6.97 -6.34 -6.86
C ARG A 114 8.00 -5.31 -7.31
N HIS A 115 8.68 -4.66 -6.36
CA HIS A 115 9.58 -3.55 -6.68
C HIS A 115 10.87 -4.02 -7.38
N LEU A 116 11.48 -5.12 -6.92
CA LEU A 116 12.73 -5.62 -7.50
C LEU A 116 12.50 -6.35 -8.83
N LEU A 117 11.44 -7.17 -8.96
CA LEU A 117 11.19 -7.88 -10.22
C LEU A 117 10.82 -6.94 -11.36
N HIS A 118 10.06 -5.87 -11.11
CA HIS A 118 9.79 -4.88 -12.15
C HIS A 118 11.06 -4.19 -12.67
N GLN A 119 12.11 -4.15 -11.87
CA GLN A 119 13.43 -3.64 -12.25
C GLN A 119 14.35 -4.74 -12.82
N GLY A 120 13.85 -5.97 -12.99
CA GLY A 120 14.64 -7.11 -13.46
C GLY A 120 15.65 -7.64 -12.43
N VAL A 121 15.54 -7.22 -11.17
CA VAL A 121 16.45 -7.62 -10.09
C VAL A 121 15.81 -8.74 -9.26
N TYR A 122 16.49 -9.87 -9.18
CA TYR A 122 16.03 -11.01 -8.39
C TYR A 122 16.64 -10.95 -6.99
N LEU A 123 15.79 -10.96 -5.94
CA LEU A 123 16.24 -10.91 -4.55
C LEU A 123 17.25 -12.03 -4.22
N GLU A 124 17.00 -13.24 -4.73
CA GLU A 124 17.91 -14.37 -4.54
C GLU A 124 19.28 -14.17 -5.20
N ARG A 125 19.34 -13.39 -6.29
CA ARG A 125 20.61 -13.00 -6.90
C ARG A 125 21.37 -12.02 -6.02
N ILE A 126 20.68 -11.05 -5.41
CA ILE A 126 21.30 -10.12 -4.45
C ILE A 126 21.83 -10.90 -3.24
N ARG A 127 21.02 -11.79 -2.67
CA ARG A 127 21.39 -12.65 -1.53
C ARG A 127 22.61 -13.50 -1.87
N GLY A 128 22.58 -14.22 -2.99
CA GLY A 128 23.70 -15.04 -3.45
C GLY A 128 24.97 -14.23 -3.68
N ASN A 129 24.87 -13.04 -4.31
CA ASN A 129 26.01 -12.15 -4.50
C ASN A 129 26.60 -11.66 -3.18
N ARG A 130 25.78 -11.38 -2.17
CA ARG A 130 26.28 -10.95 -0.85
C ARG A 130 27.04 -12.08 -0.16
N VAL A 131 26.53 -13.31 -0.20
CA VAL A 131 27.23 -14.48 0.34
C VAL A 131 28.55 -14.68 -0.39
N LEU A 132 28.53 -14.65 -1.72
CA LEU A 132 29.74 -14.84 -2.53
C LEU A 132 30.78 -13.74 -2.29
N HIS A 133 30.34 -12.49 -2.11
CA HIS A 133 31.22 -11.37 -1.76
C HIS A 133 31.89 -11.57 -0.40
N GLU A 134 31.16 -12.06 0.62
CA GLU A 134 31.75 -12.38 1.91
C GLU A 134 32.87 -13.42 1.77
N VAL A 135 32.61 -14.50 1.03
CA VAL A 135 33.61 -15.55 0.80
C VAL A 135 34.83 -15.01 0.08
N LEU A 136 34.63 -14.30 -1.03
CA LEU A 136 35.72 -13.83 -1.87
C LEU A 136 36.56 -12.74 -1.21
N PHE A 137 35.96 -11.87 -0.39
CA PHE A 137 36.65 -10.72 0.19
C PHE A 137 37.22 -11.01 1.56
N VAL A 138 36.49 -11.72 2.43
CA VAL A 138 36.91 -12.05 3.80
C VAL A 138 37.73 -13.34 3.81
N GLY A 139 37.66 -14.17 2.76
CA GLY A 139 38.20 -15.53 2.78
C GLY A 139 37.39 -16.44 3.70
N ALA A 140 36.09 -16.18 3.82
CA ALA A 140 35.22 -16.87 4.77
C ALA A 140 35.12 -18.37 4.47
N ASP A 141 35.39 -19.20 5.49
CA ASP A 141 35.22 -20.64 5.40
C ASP A 141 33.72 -21.04 5.46
N PRO A 142 33.36 -22.29 5.08
CA PRO A 142 31.98 -22.74 5.15
C PRO A 142 31.34 -22.61 6.54
N LEU A 143 32.11 -22.73 7.63
CA LEU A 143 31.59 -22.61 9.00
C LEU A 143 31.14 -21.17 9.27
N HIS A 144 31.95 -20.17 8.89
CA HIS A 144 31.59 -18.75 8.96
C HIS A 144 30.28 -18.46 8.24
N LEU A 145 30.10 -19.00 7.03
CA LEU A 145 28.88 -18.76 6.25
C LEU A 145 27.63 -19.37 6.89
N THR A 146 27.74 -20.57 7.49
CA THR A 146 26.65 -21.15 8.30
C THR A 146 26.22 -20.20 9.41
N LEU A 147 27.17 -19.53 10.08
CA LEU A 147 26.90 -18.68 11.23
C LEU A 147 26.37 -17.29 10.82
N VAL A 148 27.05 -16.62 9.89
CA VAL A 148 26.73 -15.23 9.51
C VAL A 148 25.47 -15.14 8.68
N PHE A 149 25.23 -16.11 7.79
CA PHE A 149 24.09 -16.08 6.87
C PHE A 149 22.99 -17.10 7.21
N ASN A 150 23.14 -17.85 8.31
CA ASN A 150 22.22 -18.91 8.70
C ASN A 150 21.94 -19.91 7.55
N LEU A 151 22.99 -20.24 6.79
CA LEU A 151 22.92 -21.19 5.68
C LEU A 151 23.01 -22.63 6.20
N SER A 152 22.51 -23.60 5.44
CA SER A 152 22.82 -24.99 5.73
C SER A 152 24.30 -25.28 5.43
N ARG A 153 24.89 -26.26 6.12
CA ARG A 153 26.28 -26.69 5.87
C ARG A 153 26.53 -26.99 4.39
N THR A 154 25.57 -27.65 3.73
CA THR A 154 25.64 -27.99 2.31
C THR A 154 25.63 -26.74 1.43
N ALA A 155 24.78 -25.76 1.72
CA ALA A 155 24.73 -24.51 0.98
C ALA A 155 26.01 -23.70 1.17
N ALA A 156 26.48 -23.56 2.42
CA ALA A 156 27.73 -22.89 2.74
C ALA A 156 28.94 -23.50 2.02
N SER A 157 29.05 -24.84 2.02
CA SER A 157 30.12 -25.56 1.31
C SER A 157 30.08 -25.29 -0.19
N ARG A 158 28.87 -25.27 -0.79
CA ARG A 158 28.72 -24.94 -2.23
C ARG A 158 29.19 -23.53 -2.55
N TYR A 159 28.85 -22.54 -1.73
CA TYR A 159 29.31 -21.17 -1.94
C TYR A 159 30.83 -21.05 -1.82
N ALA A 160 31.44 -21.73 -0.85
CA ALA A 160 32.89 -21.78 -0.72
C ALA A 160 33.57 -22.40 -1.96
N THR A 161 33.10 -23.55 -2.42
CA THR A 161 33.64 -24.19 -3.65
C THR A 161 33.47 -23.32 -4.89
N ILE A 162 32.34 -22.62 -5.03
CA ILE A 162 32.13 -21.69 -6.15
C ILE A 162 33.16 -20.54 -6.08
N ALA A 163 33.40 -19.99 -4.89
CA ALA A 163 34.39 -18.92 -4.71
C ALA A 163 35.82 -19.39 -5.02
N GLU A 164 36.21 -20.59 -4.57
CA GLU A 164 37.49 -21.21 -4.89
C GLU A 164 37.69 -21.37 -6.40
N ASN A 165 36.70 -21.94 -7.09
CA ASN A 165 36.76 -22.09 -8.55
C ASN A 165 36.93 -20.75 -9.28
N LEU A 166 36.23 -19.70 -8.81
CA LEU A 166 36.36 -18.36 -9.40
C LEU A 166 37.74 -17.74 -9.17
N LEU A 167 38.39 -18.04 -8.03
CA LEU A 167 39.76 -17.60 -7.74
C LEU A 167 40.78 -18.38 -8.58
N ASP A 168 40.59 -19.68 -8.73
CA ASP A 168 41.41 -20.56 -9.56
C ASP A 168 41.36 -20.13 -11.04
N ASP A 169 40.15 -19.86 -11.55
CA ASP A 169 39.94 -19.32 -12.91
C ASP A 169 40.66 -17.97 -13.11
N ARG A 170 40.63 -17.10 -12.11
CA ARG A 170 41.27 -15.77 -12.18
C ARG A 170 42.80 -15.86 -12.11
N THR A 171 43.32 -16.80 -11.35
CA THR A 171 44.77 -17.00 -11.16
C THR A 171 45.39 -17.91 -12.22
N GLY A 172 44.58 -18.58 -13.04
CA GLY A 172 45.04 -19.56 -14.03
C GLY A 172 45.55 -20.86 -13.39
N VAL A 173 45.39 -21.03 -12.07
CA VAL A 173 45.78 -22.22 -11.32
C VAL A 173 44.64 -23.23 -11.46
N ARG A 174 44.73 -24.10 -12.46
CA ARG A 174 43.79 -25.23 -12.58
C ARG A 174 44.25 -26.32 -11.64
N ARG A 175 43.52 -26.53 -10.53
CA ARG A 175 43.72 -27.72 -9.70
C ARG A 175 43.05 -28.91 -10.37
N ASP A 176 43.86 -29.84 -10.87
CA ASP A 176 43.36 -31.10 -11.41
C ASP A 176 42.72 -31.92 -10.27
N ALA A 177 41.80 -32.83 -10.58
CA ALA A 177 41.08 -33.67 -9.61
C ALA A 177 41.98 -34.54 -8.69
N VAL A 178 43.31 -34.47 -8.86
CA VAL A 178 44.33 -35.21 -8.13
C VAL A 178 45.23 -34.27 -7.28
N GLY A 179 44.94 -32.96 -7.21
CA GLY A 179 45.65 -32.03 -6.34
C GLY A 179 47.10 -31.76 -6.74
N TRP A 180 47.41 -31.82 -8.05
CA TRP A 180 48.71 -31.36 -8.55
C TRP A 180 48.57 -29.95 -9.12
N GLU A 181 49.26 -28.98 -8.52
CA GLU A 181 49.38 -27.62 -9.08
C GLU A 181 50.33 -27.65 -10.28
N SER A 182 49.79 -27.49 -11.49
CA SER A 182 50.59 -27.27 -12.69
C SER A 182 50.83 -25.76 -12.89
N GLY A 183 51.74 -25.19 -12.09
CA GLY A 183 52.23 -23.83 -12.27
C GLY A 183 53.19 -23.73 -13.46
N ARG A 184 52.89 -22.86 -14.42
CA ARG A 184 53.76 -22.52 -15.56
C ARG A 184 54.77 -21.46 -15.10
N SER A 185 56.07 -21.78 -15.13
CA SER A 185 57.19 -20.84 -14.91
C SER A 185 57.17 -19.67 -15.88
#